data_AF-A0A0G0MBD0-F1
#
_entry.id   AF-A0A0G0MBD0-F1
#
_cell.length_a   1.000
_cell.length_b   1.000
_cell.length_c   1.000
_cell.angle_alpha   90.00
_cell.angle_beta   90.00
_cell.angle_gamma   90.00
#
_symmetry.space_group_name_H-M   'P 1'
#
loop_
_entity.id
_entity.type
_entity.pdbx_description
1 polymer ?
#
loop_
_entity_poly.entity_id
_entity_poly.type
_entity_poly.pdbx_seq_one_letter_code
_entity_poly.pdbx_strand_id
1 'polypeptide(L)'
;MLEKVLHARGSYLRDAVFSASDGVITTFAVVAGSTGAALGANVVIILGFANLLADGFSMASGTYLGVKSEIEFEKAEGDKHASEASPFKQGLVTFLSFNFAGLIPLFPYILNIRPRFYTSLFLVFFAMFVIGAIKGKYTRKSRVRSGVEMLLIGGFAAFVAYGVGFLIDRYMI
;
A
#
# COMPACT_ATOMS: atom_id res chain seq x y z
N MET A 1 4.78 31.40 -6.12
CA MET A 1 3.95 30.50 -6.95
C MET A 1 4.65 29.17 -7.23
N LEU A 2 5.92 29.16 -7.67
CA LEU A 2 6.69 27.93 -7.95
C LEU A 2 6.92 27.02 -6.72
N GLU A 3 7.25 27.58 -5.55
CA GLU A 3 7.45 26.79 -4.31
C GLU A 3 6.18 26.06 -3.85
N LYS A 4 5.01 26.72 -3.91
CA LYS A 4 3.72 26.11 -3.55
C LYS A 4 3.39 24.91 -4.46
N VAL A 5 3.67 25.01 -5.77
CA VAL A 5 3.46 23.92 -6.73
C VAL A 5 4.42 22.75 -6.49
N LEU A 6 5.67 23.03 -6.12
CA LEU A 6 6.67 22.01 -5.79
C LEU A 6 6.33 21.28 -4.48
N HIS A 7 5.87 21.99 -3.44
CA HIS A 7 5.40 21.38 -2.19
C HIS A 7 4.16 20.50 -2.39
N ALA A 8 3.15 20.99 -3.12
CA ALA A 8 1.96 20.21 -3.43
C ALA A 8 2.29 18.94 -4.24
N ARG A 9 3.15 19.05 -5.27
CA ARG A 9 3.60 17.87 -6.04
C ARG A 9 4.39 16.87 -5.20
N GLY A 10 5.16 17.35 -4.21
CA GLY A 10 5.87 16.51 -3.25
C GLY A 10 4.94 15.70 -2.36
N SER A 11 3.84 16.29 -1.87
CA SER A 11 2.89 15.58 -1.00
C SER A 11 2.14 14.48 -1.76
N TYR A 12 1.62 14.77 -2.97
CA TYR A 12 0.92 13.76 -3.77
C TYR A 12 1.80 12.55 -4.11
N LEU A 13 3.07 12.79 -4.46
CA LEU A 13 3.98 11.69 -4.79
C LEU A 13 4.33 10.85 -3.56
N ARG A 14 4.57 11.50 -2.41
CA ARG A 14 4.82 10.81 -1.15
C ARG A 14 3.63 9.91 -0.78
N ASP A 15 2.43 10.47 -0.80
CA ASP A 15 1.21 9.78 -0.40
C ASP A 15 0.88 8.66 -1.38
N ALA A 16 1.10 8.86 -2.69
CA ALA A 16 0.95 7.81 -3.69
C ALA A 16 1.91 6.63 -3.46
N VAL A 17 3.20 6.89 -3.25
CA VAL A 17 4.21 5.84 -3.02
C VAL A 17 3.94 5.09 -1.71
N PHE A 18 3.58 5.81 -0.66
CA PHE A 18 3.23 5.21 0.63
C PHE A 18 1.99 4.32 0.50
N SER A 19 0.91 4.84 -0.07
CA SER A 19 -0.35 4.11 -0.24
C SER A 19 -0.21 2.92 -1.19
N ALA A 20 0.57 3.05 -2.26
CA ALA A 20 0.87 1.93 -3.15
C ALA A 20 1.65 0.81 -2.43
N SER A 21 2.63 1.17 -1.61
CA SER A 21 3.40 0.19 -0.83
C SER A 21 2.50 -0.53 0.17
N ASP A 22 1.68 0.24 0.89
CA ASP A 22 0.76 -0.30 1.88
C ASP A 22 -0.26 -1.26 1.25
N GLY A 23 -0.88 -0.86 0.13
CA GLY A 23 -1.84 -1.72 -0.58
C GLY A 23 -1.25 -3.03 -1.08
N VAL A 24 0.00 -3.01 -1.56
CA VAL A 24 0.73 -4.25 -1.92
C VAL A 24 0.96 -5.12 -0.69
N ILE A 25 1.45 -4.55 0.41
CA ILE A 25 1.80 -5.30 1.62
C ILE A 25 0.54 -5.90 2.27
N THR A 26 -0.49 -5.10 2.53
CA THR A 26 -1.71 -5.54 3.24
C THR A 26 -2.47 -6.59 2.44
N THR A 27 -2.64 -6.37 1.14
CA THR A 27 -3.31 -7.35 0.28
C THR A 27 -2.49 -8.62 0.15
N PHE A 28 -1.16 -8.52 0.06
CA PHE A 28 -0.33 -9.72 0.05
C PHE A 28 -0.32 -10.45 1.39
N ALA A 29 -0.44 -9.75 2.52
CA ALA A 29 -0.61 -10.39 3.82
C ALA A 29 -1.88 -11.26 3.87
N VAL A 30 -2.99 -10.80 3.27
CA VAL A 30 -4.22 -11.62 3.12
C VAL A 30 -3.94 -12.86 2.26
N VAL A 31 -3.26 -12.70 1.12
CA VAL A 31 -2.88 -13.80 0.24
C VAL A 31 -1.98 -14.82 0.96
N ALA A 32 -0.96 -14.33 1.65
CA ALA A 32 0.02 -15.13 2.37
C ALA A 32 -0.59 -15.86 3.56
N GLY A 33 -1.39 -15.17 4.39
CA GLY A 33 -2.08 -15.77 5.53
C GLY A 33 -3.12 -16.81 5.10
N SER A 34 -3.90 -16.50 4.06
CA SER A 34 -4.86 -17.46 3.50
C SER A 34 -4.17 -18.69 2.91
N THR A 35 -3.02 -18.51 2.24
CA THR A 35 -2.23 -19.64 1.73
C THR A 35 -1.59 -20.45 2.87
N GLY A 36 -1.09 -19.78 3.92
CA GLY A 36 -0.56 -20.42 5.12
C GLY A 36 -1.60 -21.27 5.84
N ALA A 37 -2.85 -20.82 5.87
CA ALA A 37 -4.01 -21.55 6.38
C ALA A 37 -4.63 -22.54 5.37
N ALA A 38 -3.90 -22.89 4.29
CA ALA A 38 -4.35 -23.82 3.26
C ALA A 38 -5.72 -23.52 2.63
N LEU A 39 -6.15 -22.25 2.61
CA LEU A 39 -7.45 -21.85 2.11
C LEU A 39 -7.52 -21.88 0.57
N GLY A 40 -8.73 -22.13 0.05
CA GLY A 40 -9.01 -22.15 -1.38
C GLY A 40 -8.78 -20.79 -2.06
N ALA A 41 -8.43 -20.82 -3.36
CA ALA A 41 -8.21 -19.60 -4.15
C ALA A 41 -9.43 -18.68 -4.23
N ASN A 42 -10.64 -19.24 -4.13
CA ASN A 42 -11.88 -18.48 -4.04
C ASN A 42 -11.93 -17.61 -2.77
N VAL A 43 -11.47 -18.14 -1.63
CA VAL A 43 -11.41 -17.41 -0.36
C VAL A 43 -10.39 -16.28 -0.45
N VAL A 44 -9.23 -16.54 -1.05
CA VAL A 44 -8.19 -15.52 -1.29
C VAL A 44 -8.74 -14.35 -2.11
N ILE A 45 -9.51 -14.62 -3.17
CA ILE A 45 -10.11 -13.57 -4.00
C ILE A 45 -11.14 -12.78 -3.21
N ILE A 46 -12.06 -13.45 -2.49
CA ILE A 46 -13.11 -12.79 -1.71
C ILE A 46 -12.50 -11.88 -0.64
N LEU A 47 -11.60 -12.43 0.19
CA LEU A 47 -10.95 -11.68 1.26
C LEU A 47 -10.02 -10.60 0.70
N GLY A 48 -9.29 -10.90 -0.38
CA GLY A 48 -8.39 -9.97 -1.04
C GLY A 48 -9.12 -8.72 -1.54
N PHE A 49 -10.20 -8.88 -2.30
CA PHE A 49 -10.99 -7.75 -2.80
C PHE A 49 -11.72 -7.00 -1.68
N ALA A 50 -12.27 -7.73 -0.69
CA ALA A 50 -12.92 -7.11 0.45
C ALA A 50 -11.94 -6.22 1.23
N ASN A 51 -10.76 -6.76 1.56
CA ASN A 51 -9.69 -6.03 2.25
C ASN A 51 -9.20 -4.85 1.42
N LEU A 52 -8.93 -5.06 0.13
CA LEU A 52 -8.40 -4.03 -0.77
C LEU A 52 -9.29 -2.78 -0.82
N LEU A 53 -10.61 -2.98 -0.97
CA LEU A 53 -11.55 -1.86 -1.06
C LEU A 53 -11.77 -1.20 0.30
N ALA A 54 -11.92 -1.99 1.36
CA ALA A 54 -12.16 -1.49 2.71
C ALA A 54 -10.97 -0.68 3.25
N ASP A 55 -9.76 -1.24 3.17
CA ASP A 55 -8.53 -0.58 3.62
C ASP A 55 -8.23 0.64 2.76
N GLY A 56 -8.38 0.53 1.44
CA GLY A 56 -8.20 1.65 0.53
C GLY A 56 -9.10 2.83 0.89
N PHE A 57 -10.39 2.57 1.18
CA PHE A 57 -11.34 3.60 1.61
C PHE A 57 -10.96 4.19 2.98
N SER A 58 -10.56 3.34 3.93
CA SER A 58 -10.09 3.75 5.26
C SER A 58 -8.89 4.70 5.17
N MET A 59 -7.86 4.33 4.41
CA MET A 59 -6.67 5.16 4.19
C MET A 59 -6.99 6.48 3.47
N ALA A 60 -7.86 6.43 2.47
CA ALA A 60 -8.28 7.63 1.74
C ALA A 60 -9.01 8.62 2.65
N SER A 61 -9.89 8.10 3.52
CA SER A 61 -10.60 8.89 4.53
C SER A 61 -9.62 9.47 5.56
N GLY A 62 -8.66 8.66 6.04
CA GLY A 62 -7.60 9.11 6.94
C GLY A 62 -6.73 10.22 6.34
N THR A 63 -6.36 10.08 5.06
CA THR A 63 -5.61 11.12 4.33
C THR A 63 -6.44 12.40 4.17
N TYR A 64 -7.71 12.27 3.76
CA TYR A 64 -8.62 13.40 3.62
C TYR A 64 -8.78 14.17 4.94
N LEU A 65 -9.07 13.46 6.03
CA LEU A 65 -9.26 14.06 7.35
C LEU A 65 -7.96 14.67 7.86
N GLY A 66 -6.82 13.99 7.73
CA GLY A 66 -5.51 14.48 8.14
C GLY A 66 -5.15 15.80 7.46
N VAL A 67 -5.27 15.86 6.13
CA VAL A 67 -5.00 17.09 5.37
C VAL A 67 -5.99 18.20 5.73
N LYS A 68 -7.28 17.86 5.88
CA LYS A 68 -8.30 18.85 6.25
C LYS A 68 -8.01 19.45 7.63
N SER A 69 -7.63 18.62 8.61
CA SER A 69 -7.27 19.07 9.95
C SER A 69 -6.01 19.93 9.96
N GLU A 70 -5.00 19.60 9.16
CA GLU A 70 -3.78 20.43 9.02
C GLU A 70 -4.11 21.84 8.50
N ILE A 71 -4.96 21.93 7.47
CA ILE A 71 -5.42 23.22 6.91
C ILE A 71 -6.27 24.01 7.92
N GLU A 72 -7.15 23.35 8.66
CA GLU A 72 -7.99 23.99 9.69
C GLU A 72 -7.13 24.50 10.85
N PHE A 73 -6.09 23.77 11.24
CA PHE A 73 -5.14 24.15 12.27
C PHE A 73 -4.31 25.38 11.86
N GLU A 74 -3.71 25.37 10.66
CA GLU A 74 -2.94 26.50 10.13
C GLU A 74 -3.78 27.79 10.06
N LYS A 75 -5.05 27.66 9.64
CA LYS A 75 -6.00 28.80 9.62
C LYS A 75 -6.30 29.32 11.02
N ALA A 76 -6.45 28.43 12.00
CA ALA A 76 -6.73 28.81 13.38
C ALA A 76 -5.53 29.53 14.05
N GLU A 77 -4.31 29.14 13.72
CA GLU A 77 -3.08 29.84 14.18
C GLU A 77 -2.82 31.17 13.46
N GLY A 78 -3.62 31.50 12.43
CA GLY A 78 -3.46 32.73 11.66
C GLY A 78 -2.26 32.71 10.72
N ASP A 79 -1.79 31.54 10.32
CA ASP A 79 -0.69 31.42 9.37
C ASP A 79 -1.12 31.90 7.98
N LYS A 80 -0.45 32.95 7.48
CA LYS A 80 -0.68 33.51 6.14
C LYS A 80 -0.20 32.58 5.02
N HIS A 81 0.51 31.49 5.35
CA HIS A 81 0.97 30.46 4.43
C HIS A 81 0.12 29.19 4.43
N ALA A 82 -1.10 29.24 4.97
CA ALA A 82 -2.01 28.08 5.00
C ALA A 82 -2.02 27.30 3.67
N SER A 83 -1.79 26.00 3.78
CA SER A 83 -1.67 25.06 2.68
C SER A 83 -2.94 25.07 1.83
N GLU A 84 -2.79 25.38 0.53
CA GLU A 84 -3.88 25.29 -0.45
C GLU A 84 -4.05 23.86 -0.99
N ALA A 85 -3.50 22.86 -0.30
CA ALA A 85 -3.66 21.48 -0.69
C ALA A 85 -5.14 21.10 -0.72
N SER A 86 -5.53 20.24 -1.66
CA SER A 86 -6.92 19.78 -1.76
C SER A 86 -7.05 18.46 -1.01
N PRO A 87 -7.76 18.41 0.14
CA PRO A 87 -7.92 17.18 0.92
C PRO A 87 -8.55 16.06 0.07
N PHE A 88 -9.55 16.41 -0.74
CA PHE A 88 -10.22 15.46 -1.62
C PHE A 88 -9.27 14.85 -2.66
N LYS A 89 -8.40 15.66 -3.30
CA LYS A 89 -7.43 15.14 -4.27
C LYS A 89 -6.40 14.23 -3.61
N GLN A 90 -5.92 14.56 -2.40
CA GLN A 90 -4.97 13.71 -1.68
C GLN A 90 -5.60 12.38 -1.28
N GLY A 91 -6.81 12.41 -0.71
CA GLY A 91 -7.58 11.19 -0.43
C GLY A 91 -7.81 10.33 -1.68
N LEU A 92 -8.14 10.94 -2.82
CA LEU A 92 -8.31 10.22 -4.08
C LEU A 92 -7.01 9.59 -4.60
N VAL A 93 -5.88 10.32 -4.52
CA VAL A 93 -4.56 9.79 -4.90
C VAL A 93 -4.18 8.60 -4.02
N THR A 94 -4.43 8.69 -2.72
CA THR A 94 -4.25 7.58 -1.77
C THR A 94 -5.11 6.38 -2.16
N PHE A 95 -6.42 6.58 -2.34
CA PHE A 95 -7.37 5.51 -2.70
C PHE A 95 -6.93 4.77 -3.96
N LEU A 96 -6.65 5.51 -5.04
CA LEU A 96 -6.30 4.92 -6.32
C LEU A 96 -4.94 4.22 -6.26
N SER A 97 -3.93 4.85 -5.67
CA SER A 97 -2.58 4.27 -5.57
C SER A 97 -2.60 2.97 -4.75
N PHE A 98 -3.35 2.95 -3.64
CA PHE A 98 -3.56 1.76 -2.82
C PHE A 98 -4.23 0.64 -3.62
N ASN A 99 -5.37 0.92 -4.25
CA ASN A 99 -6.16 -0.09 -4.95
C ASN A 99 -5.41 -0.66 -6.16
N PHE A 100 -4.79 0.18 -6.98
CA PHE A 100 -4.06 -0.30 -8.17
C PHE A 100 -2.85 -1.15 -7.81
N ALA A 101 -2.07 -0.73 -6.80
CA ALA A 101 -0.91 -1.49 -6.37
C ALA A 101 -1.33 -2.76 -5.61
N GLY A 102 -2.35 -2.70 -4.77
CA GLY A 102 -2.88 -3.85 -4.03
C GLY A 102 -3.61 -4.88 -4.90
N LEU A 103 -3.87 -4.61 -6.19
CA LEU A 103 -4.30 -5.65 -7.14
C LEU A 103 -3.15 -6.59 -7.56
N ILE A 104 -1.89 -6.16 -7.44
CA ILE A 104 -0.72 -6.94 -7.90
C ILE A 104 -0.67 -8.34 -7.26
N PRO A 105 -0.83 -8.50 -5.93
CA PRO A 105 -0.86 -9.83 -5.29
C PRO A 105 -2.03 -10.71 -5.74
N LEU A 106 -3.17 -10.12 -6.10
CA LEU A 106 -4.39 -10.84 -6.50
C LEU A 106 -4.39 -11.25 -7.97
N PHE A 107 -3.58 -10.58 -8.80
CA PHE A 107 -3.56 -10.78 -10.24
C PHE A 107 -3.40 -12.25 -10.67
N PRO A 108 -2.49 -13.06 -10.09
CA PRO A 108 -2.36 -14.49 -10.45
C PRO A 108 -3.56 -15.33 -10.05
N TYR A 109 -4.31 -14.92 -9.02
CA TYR A 109 -5.50 -15.64 -8.55
C TYR A 109 -6.69 -15.37 -9.47
N ILE A 110 -6.87 -14.12 -9.90
CA ILE A 110 -7.93 -13.71 -10.84
C ILE A 110 -7.77 -14.43 -12.18
N LEU A 111 -6.55 -14.45 -12.73
CA LEU A 111 -6.26 -15.10 -14.00
C LEU A 111 -5.98 -16.60 -13.89
N ASN A 112 -6.05 -17.15 -12.68
CA ASN A 112 -5.80 -18.56 -12.41
C ASN A 112 -4.43 -19.06 -12.92
N ILE A 113 -3.39 -18.20 -12.87
CA ILE A 113 -2.03 -18.52 -13.33
C ILE A 113 -1.38 -19.44 -12.29
N ARG A 114 -1.06 -20.68 -12.67
CA ARG A 114 -0.39 -21.65 -11.78
C ARG A 114 1.14 -21.63 -11.97
N PRO A 115 1.94 -21.67 -10.88
CA PRO A 115 1.52 -21.73 -9.48
C PRO A 115 1.16 -20.36 -8.88
N ARG A 116 -0.08 -20.20 -8.38
CA ARG A 116 -0.68 -18.88 -8.02
C ARG A 116 0.14 -18.11 -6.97
N PHE A 117 0.46 -18.76 -5.86
CA PHE A 117 1.16 -18.12 -4.75
C PHE A 117 2.58 -17.68 -5.13
N TYR A 118 3.37 -18.54 -5.79
CA TYR A 118 4.74 -18.20 -6.18
C TYR A 118 4.79 -17.09 -7.25
N THR A 119 3.85 -17.10 -8.20
CA THR A 119 3.71 -15.99 -9.14
C THR A 119 3.34 -14.68 -8.43
N SER A 120 2.45 -14.74 -7.43
CA SER A 120 2.07 -13.57 -6.60
C SER A 120 3.26 -13.04 -5.82
N LEU A 121 3.99 -13.93 -5.12
CA LEU A 121 5.20 -13.60 -4.37
C LEU A 121 6.24 -12.90 -5.26
N PHE A 122 6.49 -13.42 -6.46
CA PHE A 122 7.42 -12.80 -7.41
C PHE A 122 6.96 -11.41 -7.84
N LEU A 123 5.68 -11.25 -8.22
CA LEU A 123 5.13 -9.95 -8.63
C LEU A 123 5.15 -8.92 -7.50
N VAL A 124 4.90 -9.34 -6.26
CA VAL A 124 4.94 -8.48 -5.08
C VAL A 124 6.36 -8.03 -4.78
N PHE A 125 7.32 -8.95 -4.78
CA PHE A 125 8.73 -8.59 -4.57
C PHE A 125 9.20 -7.67 -5.71
N PHE A 126 8.81 -8.04 -6.92
CA PHE A 126 8.69 -7.21 -8.12
C PHE A 126 8.41 -5.73 -7.82
N ALA A 127 7.15 -5.51 -7.48
CA ALA A 127 6.55 -4.22 -7.25
C ALA A 127 7.19 -3.48 -6.08
N MET A 128 7.44 -4.15 -4.95
CA MET A 128 8.05 -3.57 -3.76
C MET A 128 9.45 -3.02 -4.05
N PHE A 129 10.26 -3.74 -4.83
CA PHE A 129 11.56 -3.25 -5.26
C PHE A 129 11.44 -2.02 -6.17
N VAL A 130 10.51 -2.05 -7.14
CA VAL A 130 10.28 -0.93 -8.06
C VAL A 130 9.78 0.30 -7.31
N ILE A 131 8.78 0.17 -6.45
CA ILE A 131 8.24 1.25 -5.61
C ILE A 131 9.35 1.81 -4.70
N GLY A 132 10.18 0.94 -4.13
CA GLY A 132 11.33 1.35 -3.31
C GLY A 132 12.40 2.07 -4.11
N ALA A 133 12.70 1.64 -5.34
CA ALA A 133 13.64 2.32 -6.22
C ALA A 133 13.14 3.71 -6.66
N ILE A 134 11.83 3.83 -6.92
CA ILE A 134 11.14 5.10 -7.18
C ILE A 134 11.31 6.01 -5.95
N LYS A 135 10.91 5.55 -4.74
CA LYS A 135 11.11 6.28 -3.47
C LYS A 135 12.56 6.76 -3.29
N GLY A 136 13.52 5.88 -3.54
CA GLY A 136 14.96 6.18 -3.40
C GLY A 136 15.42 7.31 -4.32
N LYS A 137 14.96 7.30 -5.58
CA LYS A 137 15.28 8.35 -6.56
C LYS A 137 14.81 9.73 -6.08
N TYR A 138 13.61 9.83 -5.53
CA TYR A 138 13.04 11.12 -5.10
C TYR A 138 13.60 11.60 -3.75
N THR A 139 13.99 10.69 -2.87
CA THR A 139 14.57 11.01 -1.55
C THR A 139 16.09 11.20 -1.58
N ARG A 140 16.71 11.27 -2.77
CA ARG A 140 18.18 11.32 -2.98
C ARG A 140 18.95 10.20 -2.26
N LYS A 141 18.29 9.05 -1.99
CA LYS A 141 18.92 7.83 -1.47
C LYS A 141 19.31 6.90 -2.62
N SER A 142 20.16 5.89 -2.33
CA SER A 142 20.45 4.83 -3.29
C SER A 142 19.18 4.05 -3.65
N ARG A 143 18.86 3.96 -4.95
CA ARG A 143 17.67 3.27 -5.46
C ARG A 143 17.63 1.80 -5.03
N VAL A 144 18.77 1.13 -5.14
CA VAL A 144 18.89 -0.29 -4.78
C VAL A 144 18.66 -0.49 -3.28
N ARG A 145 19.27 0.35 -2.43
CA ARG A 145 19.11 0.24 -0.97
C ARG A 145 17.65 0.43 -0.55
N SER A 146 16.98 1.41 -1.13
CA SER A 146 15.56 1.70 -0.86
C SER A 146 14.63 0.60 -1.40
N GLY A 147 14.96 0.00 -2.55
CA GLY A 147 14.26 -1.17 -3.08
C GLY A 147 14.40 -2.40 -2.18
N VAL A 148 15.61 -2.70 -1.73
CA VAL A 148 15.89 -3.82 -0.81
C VAL A 148 15.20 -3.60 0.54
N GLU A 149 15.22 -2.39 1.08
CA GLU A 149 14.49 -2.06 2.32
C GLU A 149 12.99 -2.39 2.21
N MET A 150 12.36 -2.00 1.10
CA MET A 150 10.94 -2.32 0.87
C MET A 150 10.69 -3.81 0.67
N LEU A 151 11.57 -4.52 -0.04
CA LEU A 151 11.50 -5.97 -0.16
C LEU A 151 11.53 -6.66 1.21
N LEU A 152 12.42 -6.23 2.11
CA LEU A 152 12.54 -6.80 3.45
C LEU A 152 11.28 -6.56 4.28
N ILE A 153 10.72 -5.34 4.22
CA ILE A 153 9.47 -5.00 4.92
C ILE A 153 8.32 -5.88 4.41
N GLY A 154 8.13 -5.95 3.09
CA GLY A 154 7.06 -6.76 2.49
C GLY A 154 7.24 -8.26 2.72
N GLY A 155 8.48 -8.75 2.63
CA GLY A 155 8.82 -10.15 2.92
C GLY A 155 8.58 -10.53 4.37
N PHE A 156 8.93 -9.66 5.32
CA PHE A 156 8.68 -9.90 6.74
C PHE A 156 7.18 -9.92 7.06
N ALA A 157 6.41 -8.96 6.51
CA ALA A 157 4.95 -8.95 6.67
C ALA A 157 4.30 -10.24 6.13
N ALA A 158 4.74 -10.70 4.95
CA ALA A 158 4.26 -11.94 4.35
C ALA A 158 4.63 -13.18 5.19
N PHE A 159 5.85 -13.22 5.72
CA PHE A 159 6.30 -14.29 6.60
C PHE A 159 5.44 -14.38 7.87
N VAL A 160 5.19 -13.25 8.53
CA VAL A 160 4.33 -13.17 9.71
C VAL A 160 2.92 -13.63 9.37
N ALA A 161 2.32 -13.10 8.31
CA ALA A 161 0.95 -13.44 7.93
C ALA A 161 0.78 -14.93 7.57
N TYR A 162 1.69 -15.47 6.75
CA TYR A 162 1.72 -16.90 6.40
C TYR A 162 1.87 -17.76 7.66
N GLY A 163 2.82 -17.40 8.54
CA GLY A 163 3.07 -18.12 9.79
C GLY A 163 1.85 -18.13 10.70
N VAL A 164 1.17 -17.00 10.87
CA VAL A 164 -0.08 -16.91 11.64
C VAL A 164 -1.16 -17.79 11.04
N GLY A 165 -1.37 -17.73 9.71
CA GLY A 165 -2.35 -18.59 9.03
C GLY A 165 -2.06 -20.07 9.23
N PHE A 166 -0.80 -20.48 9.07
CA PHE A 166 -0.34 -21.85 9.29
C PHE A 166 -0.54 -22.33 10.73
N LEU A 167 -0.19 -21.50 11.71
CA LEU A 167 -0.33 -21.86 13.12
C LEU A 167 -1.79 -22.02 13.54
N ILE A 168 -2.67 -21.13 13.08
CA ILE A 168 -4.11 -21.21 13.39
C ILE A 168 -4.70 -22.47 12.77
N ASP A 169 -4.45 -22.73 11.48
CA ASP A 169 -4.93 -23.93 10.80
C ASP A 169 -4.41 -25.23 11.44
N ARG A 170 -3.17 -25.23 11.94
CA ARG A 170 -2.56 -26.43 12.52
C ARG A 170 -3.01 -26.74 13.95
N TYR A 171 -3.30 -25.72 14.76
CA TYR A 171 -3.50 -25.87 16.20
C TYR A 171 -4.90 -25.50 16.71
N MET A 172 -5.70 -24.75 15.94
CA MET A 172 -7.03 -24.31 16.36
C MET A 172 -8.18 -24.92 15.56
N ILE A 173 -7.90 -25.43 14.36
CA ILE A 173 -8.85 -26.08 13.45
C ILE A 173 -8.40 -27.53 13.26
#